data_AF-A0A2E8F5A8-F1
#
_entry.id   AF-A0A2E8F5A8-F1
#
_cell.length_a   1.000
_cell.length_b   1.000
_cell.length_c   1.000
_cell.angle_alpha   90.00
_cell.angle_beta   90.00
_cell.angle_gamma   90.00
#
_symmetry.space_group_name_H-M   'P 1'
#
loop_
_entity.id
_entity.type
_entity.pdbx_description
1 polymer ?
#
loop_
_entity_poly.entity_id
_entity_poly.type
_entity_poly.pdbx_seq_one_letter_code
_entity_poly.pdbx_strand_id
1 'polypeptide(L)'
;MTTPDTSRSEGGPATPSQWFHRHEAIIPFALVLFAVAFNLYRLYPEVASSVLGGNDMVMHLLLANAVVEAITQGRNFTDPWQGSMGMGFPLTHYYQHLPHVALALVHVLTFRVIPLADMLQWSNYLLVSLFPVSIYWSLRRFGFDRIISAMGALVSSLATTNGLYGFDFRGYIFAGWGLYAQLWAMVLLPPALAMSYRTLREGRGYLWATMLLSATLMSHLLYGYMAFITLGILALVHPDQVSNPKAFAVAVWTNWRRLAILLLLVIVVTSYFLVLFFLDLDYLNRSVWADPARYDSYGHSVLLSSLVGGHLFDGFNRIPVLS
;
A
#
# COMPACT_ATOMS: atom_id res chain seq x y z
N MET A 1 64.82 -31.14 30.18
CA MET A 1 65.19 -29.78 29.73
C MET A 1 65.18 -29.82 28.21
N THR A 2 64.26 -29.23 27.46
CA THR A 2 63.21 -28.22 27.67
C THR A 2 62.17 -28.45 26.56
N THR A 3 60.90 -28.61 26.91
CA THR A 3 59.76 -28.59 25.98
C THR A 3 59.41 -27.13 25.62
N PRO A 4 59.10 -26.80 24.36
CA PRO A 4 58.67 -25.45 23.99
C PRO A 4 57.22 -25.19 24.38
N ASP A 5 57.01 -23.93 24.75
CA ASP A 5 55.79 -23.30 25.21
C ASP A 5 54.71 -23.22 24.11
N THR A 6 53.52 -23.74 24.39
CA THR A 6 52.33 -23.53 23.55
C THR A 6 51.52 -22.35 24.09
N SER A 7 51.95 -21.12 23.77
CA SER A 7 51.12 -19.94 23.98
C SER A 7 50.11 -19.81 22.83
N ARG A 8 48.82 -20.00 23.16
CA ARG A 8 47.66 -19.68 22.35
C ARG A 8 47.79 -18.29 21.71
N SER A 9 47.70 -18.21 20.38
CA SER A 9 47.29 -16.97 19.72
C SER A 9 45.75 -16.92 19.75
N GLU A 10 45.20 -16.06 20.58
CA GLU A 10 43.78 -15.73 20.56
C GLU A 10 43.39 -15.19 19.18
N GLY A 11 42.48 -15.88 18.51
CA GLY A 11 41.88 -15.43 17.26
C GLY A 11 40.96 -14.24 17.53
N GLY A 12 41.46 -13.03 17.31
CA GLY A 12 40.61 -11.84 17.21
C GLY A 12 39.61 -11.99 16.06
N PRO A 13 38.41 -11.38 16.16
CA PRO A 13 37.40 -11.49 15.12
C PRO A 13 37.93 -10.87 13.81
N ALA A 14 37.96 -11.68 12.75
CA ALA A 14 38.33 -11.21 11.42
C ALA A 14 37.36 -10.09 10.99
N THR A 15 37.87 -8.87 10.87
CA THR A 15 37.12 -7.74 10.31
C THR A 15 36.77 -8.04 8.85
N PRO A 16 35.50 -7.97 8.42
CA PRO A 16 35.13 -8.21 7.03
C PRO A 16 35.88 -7.25 6.09
N SER A 17 36.39 -7.78 4.97
CA SER A 17 37.18 -6.98 4.02
C SER A 17 36.30 -5.91 3.35
N GLN A 18 36.89 -4.73 3.06
CA GLN A 18 36.21 -3.64 2.35
C GLN A 18 35.60 -4.07 1.00
N TRP A 19 36.16 -5.12 0.38
CA TRP A 19 35.63 -5.74 -0.83
C TRP A 19 34.27 -6.40 -0.59
N PHE A 20 34.09 -7.10 0.52
CA PHE A 20 32.83 -7.75 0.88
C PHE A 20 31.71 -6.72 1.12
N HIS A 21 32.01 -5.64 1.85
CA HIS A 21 31.06 -4.54 2.08
C HIS A 21 30.63 -3.79 0.82
N ARG A 22 31.51 -3.72 -0.20
CA ARG A 22 31.19 -3.08 -1.48
C ARG A 22 30.20 -3.92 -2.31
N HIS A 23 30.32 -5.24 -2.29
CA HIS A 23 29.40 -6.16 -2.99
C HIS A 23 28.02 -6.21 -2.30
N GLU A 24 27.98 -6.13 -0.96
CA GLU A 24 26.74 -6.02 -0.16
C GLU A 24 25.93 -4.73 -0.41
N ALA A 25 26.50 -3.75 -1.10
CA ALA A 25 25.80 -2.53 -1.50
C ALA A 25 25.43 -2.54 -3.00
N ILE A 26 26.34 -3.00 -3.85
CA ILE A 26 26.17 -2.95 -5.31
C ILE A 26 25.09 -3.93 -5.79
N ILE A 27 25.10 -5.18 -5.32
CA ILE A 27 24.17 -6.20 -5.81
C ILE A 27 22.70 -5.83 -5.48
N PRO A 28 22.34 -5.48 -4.23
CA PRO A 28 20.98 -5.04 -3.92
C PRO A 28 20.52 -3.83 -4.74
N PHE A 29 21.42 -2.85 -4.92
CA PHE A 29 21.12 -1.66 -5.70
C PHE A 29 20.84 -2.00 -7.16
N ALA A 30 21.70 -2.82 -7.78
CA ALA A 30 21.54 -3.25 -9.17
C ALA A 30 20.22 -4.02 -9.37
N LEU A 31 19.82 -4.88 -8.43
CA LEU A 31 18.56 -5.61 -8.50
C LEU A 31 17.32 -4.69 -8.44
N VAL A 32 17.30 -3.74 -7.50
CA VAL A 32 16.19 -2.78 -7.39
C VAL A 32 16.15 -1.87 -8.62
N LEU A 33 17.31 -1.38 -9.08
CA LEU A 33 17.40 -0.58 -10.29
C LEU A 33 16.92 -1.35 -11.52
N PHE A 34 17.31 -2.61 -11.65
CA PHE A 34 16.86 -3.47 -12.74
C PHE A 34 15.33 -3.65 -12.70
N ALA A 35 14.74 -3.91 -11.53
CA ALA A 35 13.29 -4.06 -11.39
C ALA A 35 12.53 -2.79 -11.83
N VAL A 36 13.00 -1.61 -11.39
CA VAL A 36 12.42 -0.33 -11.80
C VAL A 36 12.61 -0.08 -13.31
N ALA A 37 13.83 -0.26 -13.82
CA ALA A 37 14.14 -0.06 -15.24
C ALA A 37 13.36 -1.01 -16.14
N PHE A 38 13.18 -2.26 -15.71
CA PHE A 38 12.35 -3.25 -16.39
C PHE A 38 10.90 -2.78 -16.50
N ASN A 39 10.30 -2.31 -15.40
CA ASN A 39 8.93 -1.80 -15.44
C ASN A 39 8.81 -0.54 -16.30
N LEU A 40 9.74 0.42 -16.15
CA LEU A 40 9.76 1.64 -16.96
C LEU A 40 9.82 1.32 -18.45
N TYR A 41 10.70 0.42 -18.86
CA TYR A 41 10.82 0.02 -20.26
C TYR A 41 9.58 -0.71 -20.75
N ARG A 42 9.09 -1.70 -20.00
CA ARG A 42 7.98 -2.55 -20.41
C ARG A 42 6.66 -1.78 -20.51
N LEU A 43 6.46 -0.82 -19.62
CA LEU A 43 5.25 0.00 -19.52
C LEU A 43 5.36 1.33 -20.28
N TYR A 44 6.47 1.62 -20.94
CA TYR A 44 6.63 2.87 -21.71
C TYR A 44 5.49 3.13 -22.73
N PRO A 45 4.92 2.11 -23.42
CA PRO A 45 3.77 2.34 -24.30
C PRO A 45 2.56 2.99 -23.61
N GLU A 46 2.43 2.83 -22.30
CA GLU A 46 1.34 3.40 -21.49
C GLU A 46 1.36 4.93 -21.43
N VAL A 47 2.52 5.56 -21.66
CA VAL A 47 2.69 7.02 -21.65
C VAL A 47 3.12 7.57 -23.01
N ALA A 48 3.45 6.69 -23.96
CA ALA A 48 3.86 7.09 -25.31
C ALA A 48 2.69 7.57 -26.19
N SER A 49 1.46 7.20 -25.83
CA SER A 49 0.24 7.66 -26.51
C SER A 49 -0.45 8.74 -25.69
N SER A 50 -1.06 9.72 -26.36
CA SER A 50 -1.88 10.77 -25.71
C SER A 50 -3.32 10.31 -25.42
N VAL A 51 -3.60 9.01 -25.53
CA VAL A 51 -4.94 8.46 -25.30
C VAL A 51 -5.03 8.05 -23.84
N LEU A 52 -6.00 8.63 -23.12
CA LEU A 52 -6.28 8.24 -21.74
C LEU A 52 -6.70 6.77 -21.68
N GLY A 53 -6.28 6.06 -20.64
CA GLY A 53 -6.69 4.68 -20.38
C GLY A 53 -8.21 4.49 -20.39
N GLY A 54 -8.64 3.26 -20.68
CA GLY A 54 -10.06 2.90 -20.63
C GLY A 54 -10.62 2.81 -19.21
N ASN A 55 -11.87 2.34 -19.10
CA ASN A 55 -12.57 2.08 -17.83
C ASN A 55 -12.56 3.30 -16.89
N ASP A 56 -12.17 3.10 -15.62
CA ASP A 56 -12.35 4.10 -14.57
C ASP A 56 -11.41 5.31 -14.71
N MET A 57 -10.45 5.31 -15.65
CA MET A 57 -9.52 6.42 -15.85
C MET A 57 -10.22 7.73 -16.20
N VAL A 58 -11.32 7.67 -16.94
CA VAL A 58 -12.14 8.84 -17.25
C VAL A 58 -12.75 9.41 -15.96
N MET A 59 -13.26 8.55 -15.06
CA MET A 59 -13.77 8.96 -13.75
C MET A 59 -12.67 9.63 -12.91
N HIS A 60 -11.47 9.04 -12.88
CA HIS A 60 -10.34 9.61 -12.15
C HIS A 60 -9.93 10.99 -12.68
N LEU A 61 -9.92 11.18 -14.01
CA LEU A 61 -9.66 12.49 -14.61
C LEU A 61 -10.74 13.51 -14.27
N LEU A 62 -12.01 13.11 -14.30
CA LEU A 62 -13.14 13.99 -13.93
C LEU A 62 -13.06 14.44 -12.46
N LEU A 63 -12.70 13.52 -11.56
CA LEU A 63 -12.50 13.83 -10.14
C LEU A 63 -11.33 14.79 -9.93
N ALA A 64 -10.20 14.57 -10.59
CA ALA A 64 -9.06 15.48 -10.50
C ALA A 64 -9.39 16.87 -11.06
N ASN A 65 -10.13 16.96 -12.17
CA ASN A 65 -10.60 18.23 -12.71
C ASN A 65 -11.52 18.98 -11.74
N ALA A 66 -12.45 18.28 -11.08
CA ALA A 66 -13.35 18.89 -10.11
C ALA A 66 -12.57 19.47 -8.90
N VAL A 67 -11.51 18.79 -8.46
CA VAL A 67 -10.60 19.31 -7.43
C VAL A 67 -9.84 20.55 -7.93
N VAL A 68 -9.29 20.52 -9.16
CA VAL A 68 -8.61 21.68 -9.76
C VAL A 68 -9.58 22.87 -9.82
N GLU A 69 -10.79 22.67 -10.30
CA GLU A 69 -11.81 23.72 -10.36
C GLU A 69 -12.06 24.30 -8.95
N ALA A 70 -12.29 23.44 -7.96
CA ALA A 70 -12.51 23.86 -6.58
C ALA A 70 -11.36 24.70 -6.02
N ILE A 71 -10.10 24.27 -6.21
CA ILE A 71 -8.92 25.06 -5.80
C ILE A 71 -8.94 26.44 -6.44
N THR A 72 -9.21 26.49 -7.74
CA THR A 72 -9.07 27.72 -8.53
C THR A 72 -10.19 28.73 -8.30
N GLN A 73 -11.33 28.25 -7.82
CA GLN A 73 -12.47 29.08 -7.43
C GLN A 73 -12.50 29.37 -5.91
N GLY A 74 -11.49 28.93 -5.15
CA GLY A 74 -11.43 29.13 -3.70
C GLY A 74 -12.48 28.34 -2.92
N ARG A 75 -12.97 27.23 -3.47
CA ARG A 75 -13.94 26.32 -2.85
C ARG A 75 -13.23 25.21 -2.08
N ASN A 76 -13.99 24.41 -1.33
CA ASN A 76 -13.44 23.24 -0.64
C ASN A 76 -12.99 22.18 -1.65
N PHE A 77 -11.67 21.95 -1.75
CA PHE A 77 -11.09 21.02 -2.70
C PHE A 77 -11.07 19.57 -2.23
N THR A 78 -11.39 19.29 -0.96
CA THR A 78 -11.57 17.92 -0.47
C THR A 78 -12.99 17.41 -0.64
N ASP A 79 -13.91 18.29 -1.06
CA ASP A 79 -15.31 17.97 -1.28
C ASP A 79 -15.90 18.70 -2.51
N PRO A 80 -15.36 18.46 -3.72
CA PRO A 80 -15.91 19.04 -4.93
C PRO A 80 -17.18 18.32 -5.39
N TRP A 81 -18.21 19.09 -5.75
CA TRP A 81 -19.40 18.55 -6.43
C TRP A 81 -19.04 18.03 -7.83
N GLN A 82 -19.40 16.78 -8.13
CA GLN A 82 -19.21 16.23 -9.47
C GLN A 82 -20.53 16.29 -10.25
N GLY A 83 -20.62 17.23 -11.20
CA GLY A 83 -21.85 17.52 -11.93
C GLY A 83 -22.13 16.66 -13.17
N SER A 84 -21.13 15.96 -13.72
CA SER A 84 -21.27 15.23 -14.99
C SER A 84 -21.63 13.75 -14.83
N MET A 85 -21.50 13.19 -13.62
CA MET A 85 -21.82 11.81 -13.29
C MET A 85 -23.16 11.73 -12.56
N GLY A 86 -24.04 10.83 -13.00
CA GLY A 86 -25.28 10.51 -12.29
C GLY A 86 -26.25 11.69 -12.09
N MET A 87 -26.27 12.67 -13.00
CA MET A 87 -27.00 13.95 -12.86
C MET A 87 -26.52 14.84 -11.71
N GLY A 88 -25.30 14.61 -11.22
CA GLY A 88 -24.72 15.28 -10.07
C GLY A 88 -24.61 14.35 -8.87
N PHE A 89 -23.40 14.12 -8.37
CA PHE A 89 -23.14 13.19 -7.27
C PHE A 89 -21.98 13.67 -6.38
N PRO A 90 -22.13 13.66 -5.03
CA PRO A 90 -21.06 13.99 -4.11
C PRO A 90 -20.10 12.80 -3.95
N LEU A 91 -19.40 12.43 -5.01
CA LEU A 91 -18.61 11.19 -5.06
C LEU A 91 -17.54 11.14 -3.96
N THR A 92 -16.99 12.29 -3.55
CA THR A 92 -15.97 12.41 -2.49
C THR A 92 -16.44 12.06 -1.09
N HIS A 93 -17.76 11.95 -0.87
CA HIS A 93 -18.31 11.41 0.37
C HIS A 93 -18.14 9.88 0.44
N TYR A 94 -18.12 9.20 -0.70
CA TYR A 94 -18.10 7.74 -0.80
C TYR A 94 -16.76 7.18 -1.28
N TYR A 95 -16.03 7.97 -2.07
CA TYR A 95 -14.80 7.59 -2.74
C TYR A 95 -13.63 8.41 -2.22
N GLN A 96 -12.51 7.74 -1.96
CA GLN A 96 -11.35 8.37 -1.35
C GLN A 96 -10.61 9.25 -2.36
N HIS A 97 -10.32 10.50 -1.97
CA HIS A 97 -9.92 11.55 -2.90
C HIS A 97 -8.44 11.96 -2.82
N LEU A 98 -7.63 11.36 -1.94
CA LEU A 98 -6.22 11.74 -1.81
C LEU A 98 -5.45 11.67 -3.14
N PRO A 99 -5.59 10.62 -3.98
CA PRO A 99 -4.90 10.55 -5.27
C PRO A 99 -5.22 11.74 -6.18
N HIS A 100 -6.49 12.14 -6.22
CA HIS A 100 -6.97 13.24 -7.06
C HIS A 100 -6.56 14.60 -6.51
N VAL A 101 -6.61 14.77 -5.18
CA VAL A 101 -6.12 15.98 -4.51
C VAL A 101 -4.64 16.17 -4.70
N ALA A 102 -3.84 15.11 -4.54
CA ALA A 102 -2.40 15.17 -4.77
C ALA A 102 -2.09 15.56 -6.23
N LEU A 103 -2.77 14.94 -7.20
CA LEU A 103 -2.59 15.25 -8.61
C LEU A 103 -2.98 16.70 -8.94
N ALA A 104 -4.15 17.15 -8.47
CA ALA A 104 -4.65 18.51 -8.70
C ALA A 104 -3.73 19.57 -8.08
N LEU A 105 -3.20 19.34 -6.87
CA LEU A 105 -2.24 20.24 -6.22
C LEU A 105 -0.96 20.37 -7.05
N VAL A 106 -0.40 19.25 -7.52
CA VAL A 106 0.79 19.27 -8.40
C VAL A 106 0.49 20.02 -9.70
N HIS A 107 -0.68 19.80 -10.30
CA HIS A 107 -1.10 20.48 -11.51
C HIS A 107 -1.22 22.00 -11.32
N VAL A 108 -1.83 22.46 -10.23
CA VAL A 108 -1.96 23.90 -9.92
C VAL A 108 -0.59 24.52 -9.58
N LEU A 109 0.25 23.84 -8.79
CA LEU A 109 1.58 24.33 -8.39
C LEU A 109 2.57 24.41 -9.56
N THR A 110 2.39 23.59 -10.59
CA THR A 110 3.14 23.65 -11.84
C THR A 110 2.54 24.64 -12.84
N PHE A 111 1.67 25.55 -12.39
CA PHE A 111 0.98 26.54 -13.21
C PHE A 111 0.20 25.95 -14.38
N ARG A 112 -0.24 24.69 -14.26
CA ARG A 112 -1.00 23.95 -15.28
C ARG A 112 -0.29 23.83 -16.62
N VAL A 113 1.05 23.85 -16.61
CA VAL A 113 1.88 23.72 -17.82
C VAL A 113 1.72 22.36 -18.48
N ILE A 114 1.53 21.30 -17.68
CA ILE A 114 1.31 19.93 -18.18
C ILE A 114 -0.19 19.62 -18.10
N PRO A 115 -0.84 19.14 -19.18
CA PRO A 115 -2.23 18.73 -19.15
C PRO A 115 -2.52 17.72 -18.02
N LEU A 116 -3.66 17.86 -17.36
CA LEU A 116 -4.01 17.02 -16.21
C LEU A 116 -4.14 15.53 -16.57
N ALA A 117 -4.62 15.23 -17.79
CA ALA A 117 -4.70 13.88 -18.32
C ALA A 117 -3.31 13.23 -18.45
N ASP A 118 -2.33 13.97 -18.95
CA ASP A 118 -0.94 13.51 -19.05
C ASP A 118 -0.37 13.28 -17.66
N MET A 119 -0.58 14.22 -16.72
CA MET A 119 -0.14 14.05 -15.34
C MET A 119 -0.75 12.80 -14.69
N LEU A 120 -2.04 12.52 -14.93
CA LEU A 120 -2.70 11.30 -14.45
C LEU A 120 -2.01 10.06 -15.00
N GLN A 121 -1.80 9.98 -16.32
CA GLN A 121 -1.17 8.84 -17.00
C GLN A 121 0.28 8.63 -16.53
N TRP A 122 1.07 9.71 -16.44
CA TRP A 122 2.43 9.67 -15.92
C TRP A 122 2.47 9.25 -14.45
N SER A 123 1.56 9.75 -13.61
CA SER A 123 1.51 9.35 -12.20
C SER A 123 1.20 7.86 -12.05
N ASN A 124 0.27 7.33 -12.85
CA ASN A 124 -0.08 5.93 -12.88
C ASN A 124 1.11 5.06 -13.35
N TYR A 125 1.75 5.43 -14.46
CA TYR A 125 2.95 4.77 -14.97
C TYR A 125 4.11 4.76 -13.96
N LEU A 126 4.40 5.90 -13.33
CA LEU A 126 5.50 6.02 -12.38
C LEU A 126 5.23 5.25 -11.09
N LEU A 127 4.01 5.29 -10.55
CA LEU A 127 3.67 4.55 -9.33
C LEU A 127 3.81 3.04 -9.51
N VAL A 128 3.31 2.50 -10.63
CA VAL A 128 3.51 1.07 -10.96
C VAL A 128 5.00 0.77 -11.11
N SER A 129 5.73 1.61 -11.86
CA SER A 129 7.14 1.35 -12.15
C SER A 129 8.05 1.44 -10.92
N LEU A 130 7.71 2.30 -9.96
CA LEU A 130 8.47 2.54 -8.73
C LEU A 130 8.01 1.67 -7.55
N PHE A 131 6.97 0.85 -7.70
CA PHE A 131 6.51 -0.07 -6.66
C PHE A 131 7.63 -0.94 -6.04
N PRO A 132 8.61 -1.48 -6.80
CA PRO A 132 9.76 -2.19 -6.23
C PRO A 132 10.51 -1.42 -5.15
N VAL A 133 10.62 -0.09 -5.28
CA VAL A 133 11.29 0.77 -4.29
C VAL A 133 10.53 0.77 -2.97
N SER A 134 9.19 0.82 -3.05
CA SER A 134 8.32 0.74 -1.87
C SER A 134 8.51 -0.57 -1.12
N ILE A 135 8.57 -1.69 -1.84
CA ILE A 135 8.81 -3.02 -1.25
C ILE A 135 10.20 -3.11 -0.65
N TYR A 136 11.24 -2.72 -1.38
CA TYR A 136 12.62 -2.73 -0.88
C TYR A 136 12.73 -1.95 0.43
N TRP A 137 12.25 -0.70 0.42
CA TRP A 137 12.32 0.17 1.58
C TRP A 137 11.60 -0.43 2.79
N SER A 138 10.41 -1.01 2.56
CA SER A 138 9.58 -1.58 3.62
C SER A 138 10.21 -2.82 4.24
N LEU A 139 10.73 -3.74 3.42
CA LEU A 139 11.44 -4.93 3.92
C LEU A 139 12.69 -4.54 4.73
N ARG A 140 13.42 -3.51 4.29
CA ARG A 140 14.52 -2.93 5.08
C ARG A 140 14.06 -2.40 6.43
N ARG A 141 12.86 -1.82 6.52
CA ARG A 141 12.27 -1.34 7.79
C ARG A 141 11.72 -2.47 8.65
N PHE A 142 11.31 -3.59 8.07
CA PHE A 142 10.96 -4.80 8.83
C PHE A 142 12.18 -5.52 9.42
N GLY A 143 13.39 -5.20 8.95
CA GLY A 143 14.65 -5.74 9.48
C GLY A 143 15.29 -6.82 8.61
N PHE A 144 14.71 -7.16 7.46
CA PHE A 144 15.32 -8.08 6.50
C PHE A 144 16.60 -7.46 5.93
N ASP A 145 17.61 -8.28 5.63
CA ASP A 145 18.86 -7.82 5.03
C ASP A 145 18.66 -7.23 3.62
N ARG A 146 19.73 -6.65 3.06
CA ARG A 146 19.65 -5.93 1.78
C ARG A 146 19.35 -6.85 0.61
N ILE A 147 19.86 -8.07 0.60
CA ILE A 147 19.68 -9.01 -0.50
C ILE A 147 18.24 -9.53 -0.48
N ILE A 148 17.73 -9.97 0.68
CA ILE A 148 16.32 -10.40 0.81
C ILE A 148 15.37 -9.27 0.39
N SER A 149 15.65 -8.04 0.85
CA SER A 149 14.83 -6.88 0.48
C SER A 149 14.85 -6.59 -1.01
N ALA A 150 16.01 -6.71 -1.66
CA ALA A 150 16.16 -6.50 -3.09
C ALA A 150 15.51 -7.60 -3.93
N MET A 151 15.57 -8.85 -3.48
CA MET A 151 14.85 -9.96 -4.10
C MET A 151 13.33 -9.76 -3.99
N GLY A 152 12.83 -9.29 -2.85
CA GLY A 152 11.41 -8.92 -2.70
C GLY A 152 10.98 -7.83 -3.68
N ALA A 153 11.80 -6.81 -3.87
CA ALA A 153 11.56 -5.74 -4.85
C ALA A 153 11.61 -6.25 -6.31
N LEU A 154 12.50 -7.20 -6.61
CA LEU A 154 12.54 -7.82 -7.94
C LEU A 154 11.25 -8.60 -8.22
N VAL A 155 10.84 -9.47 -7.28
CA VAL A 155 9.65 -10.32 -7.41
C VAL A 155 8.36 -9.50 -7.40
N SER A 156 8.33 -8.34 -6.74
CA SER A 156 7.14 -7.48 -6.74
C SER A 156 6.76 -6.97 -8.14
N SER A 157 7.72 -6.97 -9.08
CA SER A 157 7.45 -6.64 -10.49
C SER A 157 6.74 -7.76 -11.26
N LEU A 158 6.47 -8.89 -10.60
CA LEU A 158 5.76 -10.04 -11.15
C LEU A 158 4.37 -10.24 -10.50
N ALA A 159 3.93 -9.30 -9.65
CA ALA A 159 2.64 -9.38 -8.97
C ALA A 159 1.48 -9.32 -9.98
N THR A 160 0.87 -10.47 -10.25
CA THR A 160 -0.26 -10.58 -11.18
C THR A 160 -1.35 -11.48 -10.62
N THR A 161 -2.59 -11.22 -11.02
CA THR A 161 -3.75 -12.05 -10.66
C THR A 161 -4.56 -12.39 -11.90
N ASN A 162 -5.44 -13.40 -11.80
CA ASN A 162 -6.36 -13.76 -12.88
C ASN A 162 -7.56 -12.80 -12.95
N GLY A 163 -7.31 -11.49 -12.97
CA GLY A 163 -8.36 -10.46 -13.02
C GLY A 163 -9.22 -10.39 -11.76
N LEU A 164 -8.65 -10.69 -10.58
CA LEU A 164 -9.37 -10.76 -9.30
C LEU A 164 -9.45 -9.40 -8.57
N TYR A 165 -9.11 -8.30 -9.24
CA TYR A 165 -9.11 -6.94 -8.70
C TYR A 165 -8.18 -6.74 -7.46
N GLY A 166 -7.25 -7.67 -7.23
CA GLY A 166 -6.14 -7.50 -6.27
C GLY A 166 -5.01 -6.64 -6.84
N PHE A 167 -3.84 -6.65 -6.18
CA PHE A 167 -2.65 -6.02 -6.75
C PHE A 167 -2.16 -6.81 -7.96
N ASP A 168 -2.36 -6.22 -9.15
CA ASP A 168 -2.11 -6.86 -10.42
C ASP A 168 -1.76 -5.81 -11.47
N PHE A 169 -0.66 -6.03 -12.21
CA PHE A 169 -0.24 -5.14 -13.29
C PHE A 169 -1.35 -4.84 -14.29
N ARG A 170 -2.15 -5.86 -14.67
CA ARG A 170 -3.23 -5.67 -15.63
C ARG A 170 -4.32 -4.72 -15.10
N GLY A 171 -4.46 -4.55 -13.79
CA GLY A 171 -5.41 -3.60 -13.19
C GLY A 171 -5.09 -2.13 -13.45
N TYR A 172 -3.84 -1.81 -13.78
CA TYR A 172 -3.34 -0.43 -13.82
C TYR A 172 -2.99 0.07 -15.23
N ILE A 173 -2.81 -0.80 -16.21
CA ILE A 173 -2.44 -0.41 -17.59
C ILE A 173 -3.66 0.01 -18.43
N PHE A 174 -3.43 0.50 -19.66
CA PHE A 174 -4.41 1.07 -20.58
C PHE A 174 -5.60 0.12 -20.86
N ALA A 175 -5.32 -1.17 -21.08
CA ALA A 175 -6.32 -2.20 -21.27
C ALA A 175 -6.89 -2.77 -19.94
N GLY A 176 -6.49 -2.17 -18.82
CA GLY A 176 -6.84 -2.54 -17.46
C GLY A 176 -8.08 -1.85 -16.95
N TRP A 177 -8.41 -2.09 -15.69
CA TRP A 177 -9.66 -1.63 -15.06
C TRP A 177 -9.65 -0.17 -14.61
N GLY A 178 -8.48 0.49 -14.62
CA GLY A 178 -8.36 1.87 -14.15
C GLY A 178 -8.34 2.00 -12.63
N LEU A 179 -7.71 1.05 -11.93
CA LEU A 179 -7.67 1.00 -10.45
C LEU A 179 -6.69 2.01 -9.84
N TYR A 180 -6.82 3.29 -10.19
CA TYR A 180 -5.84 4.33 -9.84
C TYR A 180 -5.74 4.58 -8.33
N ALA A 181 -6.87 4.67 -7.63
CA ALA A 181 -6.84 4.90 -6.18
C ALA A 181 -6.23 3.70 -5.42
N GLN A 182 -6.50 2.48 -5.91
CA GLN A 182 -5.89 1.25 -5.42
C GLN A 182 -4.38 1.21 -5.67
N LEU A 183 -3.90 1.71 -6.82
CA LEU A 183 -2.47 1.79 -7.11
C LEU A 183 -1.72 2.67 -6.10
N TRP A 184 -2.30 3.79 -5.70
CA TRP A 184 -1.73 4.61 -4.63
C TRP A 184 -1.64 3.82 -3.32
N ALA A 185 -2.71 3.11 -2.95
CA ALA A 185 -2.69 2.25 -1.78
C ALA A 185 -1.69 1.09 -1.89
N MET A 186 -1.50 0.51 -3.08
CA MET A 186 -0.49 -0.51 -3.35
C MET A 186 0.92 -0.01 -3.02
N VAL A 187 1.25 1.20 -3.46
CA VAL A 187 2.56 1.80 -3.19
C VAL A 187 2.71 2.22 -1.72
N LEU A 188 1.65 2.70 -1.06
CA LEU A 188 1.71 3.23 0.31
C LEU A 188 1.57 2.16 1.40
N LEU A 189 0.90 1.05 1.12
CA LEU A 189 0.60 0.00 2.10
C LEU A 189 1.87 -0.63 2.70
N PRO A 190 2.88 -1.07 1.92
CA PRO A 190 4.08 -1.68 2.51
C PRO A 190 4.82 -0.71 3.45
N PRO A 191 5.04 0.57 3.09
CA PRO A 191 5.64 1.54 3.99
C PRO A 191 4.80 1.80 5.26
N ALA A 192 3.47 1.89 5.10
CA ALA A 192 2.54 2.06 6.21
C ALA A 192 2.63 0.91 7.20
N LEU A 193 2.63 -0.34 6.72
CA LEU A 193 2.79 -1.53 7.55
C LEU A 193 4.15 -1.57 8.23
N ALA A 194 5.24 -1.28 7.52
CA ALA A 194 6.58 -1.34 8.08
C ALA A 194 6.81 -0.31 9.19
N MET A 195 6.39 0.94 8.98
CA MET A 195 6.52 1.99 10.00
C MET A 195 5.58 1.78 11.18
N SER A 196 4.37 1.28 10.93
CA SER A 196 3.42 0.96 11.99
C SER A 196 3.90 -0.21 12.82
N TYR A 197 4.40 -1.28 12.19
CA TYR A 197 5.01 -2.41 12.89
C TYR A 197 6.16 -1.97 13.81
N ARG A 198 7.06 -1.11 13.31
CA ARG A 198 8.11 -0.54 14.16
C ARG A 198 7.55 0.30 15.31
N THR A 199 6.48 1.05 15.06
CA THR A 199 5.80 1.81 16.13
C THR A 199 5.22 0.88 17.19
N LEU A 200 4.61 -0.24 16.78
CA LEU A 200 4.13 -1.27 17.71
C LEU A 200 5.27 -1.82 18.55
N ARG A 201 6.44 -2.09 17.98
CA ARG A 201 7.62 -2.64 18.69
C ARG A 201 8.33 -1.63 19.59
N GLU A 202 8.64 -0.47 19.04
CA GLU A 202 9.56 0.49 19.63
C GLU A 202 8.82 1.57 20.45
N GLY A 203 7.51 1.75 20.24
CA GLY A 203 6.71 2.77 20.92
C GLY A 203 7.00 4.21 20.47
N ARG A 204 7.64 4.37 19.30
CA ARG A 204 7.99 5.67 18.70
C ARG A 204 7.65 5.67 17.21
N GLY A 205 7.58 6.85 16.59
CA GLY A 205 7.30 6.98 15.16
C GLY A 205 5.82 7.11 14.80
N TYR A 206 4.96 7.38 15.79
CA TYR A 206 3.51 7.57 15.62
C TYR A 206 3.14 8.53 14.49
N LEU A 207 3.82 9.68 14.38
CA LEU A 207 3.54 10.66 13.33
C LEU A 207 3.60 10.03 11.93
N TRP A 208 4.72 9.39 11.60
CA TRP A 208 4.92 8.79 10.28
C TRP A 208 4.02 7.57 10.05
N ALA A 209 3.78 6.76 11.07
CA ALA A 209 2.87 5.63 10.99
C ALA A 209 1.43 6.10 10.72
N THR A 210 0.94 7.09 11.46
CA THR A 210 -0.37 7.72 11.24
C THR A 210 -0.45 8.33 9.85
N MET A 211 0.53 9.13 9.42
CA MET A 211 0.51 9.74 8.09
C MET A 211 0.43 8.71 6.96
N LEU A 212 1.23 7.64 7.01
CA LEU A 212 1.22 6.60 5.98
C LEU A 212 -0.05 5.74 6.02
N LEU A 213 -0.57 5.41 7.20
CA LEU A 213 -1.84 4.70 7.34
C LEU A 213 -3.01 5.54 6.84
N SER A 214 -3.08 6.81 7.25
CA SER A 214 -4.10 7.76 6.77
C SER A 214 -3.98 7.95 5.25
N ALA A 215 -2.77 8.08 4.70
CA ALA A 215 -2.58 8.20 3.26
C ALA A 215 -3.01 6.93 2.51
N THR A 216 -2.73 5.74 3.07
CA THR A 216 -3.20 4.47 2.51
C THR A 216 -4.72 4.37 2.53
N LEU A 217 -5.35 4.73 3.66
CA LEU A 217 -6.81 4.72 3.83
C LEU A 217 -7.49 5.74 2.92
N MET A 218 -6.95 6.95 2.82
CA MET A 218 -7.45 8.02 1.93
C MET A 218 -7.08 7.81 0.45
N SER A 219 -6.26 6.81 0.14
CA SER A 219 -6.05 6.33 -1.22
C SER A 219 -7.04 5.22 -1.56
N HIS A 220 -7.27 4.28 -0.64
CA HIS A 220 -8.22 3.20 -0.85
C HIS A 220 -8.70 2.63 0.50
N LEU A 221 -10.00 2.80 0.80
CA LEU A 221 -10.55 2.47 2.12
C LEU A 221 -10.35 0.99 2.49
N LEU A 222 -10.56 0.08 1.52
CA LEU A 222 -10.38 -1.36 1.75
C LEU A 222 -8.94 -1.72 2.16
N TYR A 223 -7.92 -1.09 1.55
CA TYR A 223 -6.53 -1.38 1.88
C TYR A 223 -6.10 -0.70 3.19
N GLY A 224 -6.70 0.44 3.54
CA GLY A 224 -6.58 1.00 4.89
C GLY A 224 -7.14 0.06 5.96
N TYR A 225 -8.31 -0.52 5.73
CA TYR A 225 -8.90 -1.55 6.59
C TYR A 225 -8.02 -2.81 6.68
N MET A 226 -7.57 -3.34 5.54
CA MET A 226 -6.65 -4.50 5.51
C MET A 226 -5.36 -4.21 6.27
N ALA A 227 -4.81 -2.99 6.19
CA ALA A 227 -3.62 -2.61 6.93
C ALA A 227 -3.79 -2.80 8.44
N PHE A 228 -4.94 -2.41 9.00
CA PHE A 228 -5.22 -2.59 10.43
C PHE A 228 -5.43 -4.05 10.82
N ILE A 229 -6.05 -4.87 9.97
CA ILE A 229 -6.12 -6.32 10.19
C ILE A 229 -4.70 -6.91 10.25
N THR A 230 -3.87 -6.60 9.24
CA THR A 230 -2.49 -7.09 9.18
C THR A 230 -1.70 -6.65 10.41
N LEU A 231 -1.84 -5.40 10.85
CA LEU A 231 -1.21 -4.91 12.07
C LEU A 231 -1.73 -5.59 13.34
N GLY A 232 -3.02 -5.93 13.39
CA GLY A 232 -3.61 -6.71 14.48
C GLY A 232 -2.97 -8.10 14.59
N ILE A 233 -2.74 -8.77 13.46
CA ILE A 233 -2.01 -10.05 13.41
C ILE A 233 -0.54 -9.84 13.82
N LEU A 234 0.13 -8.84 13.26
CA LEU A 234 1.53 -8.55 13.58
C LEU A 234 1.74 -8.14 15.06
N ALA A 235 0.74 -7.56 15.70
CA ALA A 235 0.76 -7.23 17.12
C ALA A 235 0.88 -8.47 18.02
N LEU A 236 0.49 -9.66 17.51
CA LEU A 236 0.56 -10.95 18.22
C LEU A 236 1.92 -11.65 18.07
N VAL A 237 2.71 -11.29 17.06
CA VAL A 237 3.98 -11.95 16.77
C VAL A 237 5.00 -11.55 17.84
N HIS A 238 5.57 -12.45 18.62
CA HIS A 238 6.64 -12.14 19.60
C HIS A 238 7.58 -13.34 19.77
N PRO A 239 8.46 -13.62 18.80
CA PRO A 239 9.27 -14.85 18.78
C PRO A 239 10.18 -14.98 20.01
N ASP A 240 10.74 -13.88 20.51
CA ASP A 240 11.71 -13.90 21.62
C ASP A 240 11.06 -14.16 23.00
N GLN A 241 9.73 -14.12 23.09
CA GLN A 241 9.00 -14.16 24.36
C GLN A 241 8.05 -15.36 24.48
N VAL A 242 7.99 -16.23 23.47
CA VAL A 242 7.06 -17.38 23.41
C VAL A 242 7.23 -18.31 24.61
N SER A 243 8.46 -18.48 25.10
CA SER A 243 8.76 -19.37 26.24
C SER A 243 8.30 -18.84 27.60
N ASN A 244 7.91 -17.56 27.71
CA ASN A 244 7.42 -16.97 28.96
C ASN A 244 6.02 -16.36 28.75
N PRO A 245 4.94 -17.07 29.15
CA PRO A 245 3.56 -16.65 28.93
C PRO A 245 3.24 -15.25 29.48
N LYS A 246 3.81 -14.90 30.65
CA LYS A 246 3.57 -13.59 31.27
C LYS A 246 4.25 -12.47 30.47
N ALA A 247 5.49 -12.67 30.06
CA ALA A 247 6.21 -11.70 29.24
C ALA A 247 5.53 -11.53 27.87
N PHE A 248 5.12 -12.64 27.24
CA PHE A 248 4.36 -12.65 26.00
C PHE A 248 3.06 -11.84 26.12
N ALA A 249 2.23 -12.12 27.13
CA ALA A 249 0.96 -11.44 27.35
C ALA A 249 1.14 -9.92 27.54
N VAL A 250 2.15 -9.50 28.33
CA VAL A 250 2.48 -8.08 28.53
C VAL A 250 2.87 -7.40 27.23
N ALA A 251 3.67 -8.07 26.40
CA ALA A 251 4.16 -7.50 25.15
C ALA A 251 3.04 -7.39 24.09
N VAL A 252 2.21 -8.43 23.96
CA VAL A 252 1.00 -8.41 23.14
C VAL A 252 0.08 -7.28 23.56
N TRP A 253 -0.24 -7.17 24.86
CA TRP A 253 -1.06 -6.08 25.39
C TRP A 253 -0.49 -4.70 25.06
N THR A 254 0.83 -4.55 25.20
CA THR A 254 1.52 -3.29 24.87
C THR A 254 1.36 -2.94 23.40
N ASN A 255 1.56 -3.90 22.49
CA ASN A 255 1.37 -3.68 21.06
C ASN A 255 -0.09 -3.34 20.72
N TRP A 256 -1.07 -4.03 21.29
CA TRP A 256 -2.49 -3.73 21.09
C TRP A 256 -2.86 -2.33 21.57
N ARG A 257 -2.34 -1.88 22.71
CA ARG A 257 -2.52 -0.49 23.17
C ARG A 257 -1.95 0.50 22.17
N ARG A 258 -0.75 0.24 21.64
CA ARG A 258 -0.10 1.10 20.65
C ARG A 258 -0.87 1.11 19.32
N LEU A 259 -1.42 -0.03 18.91
CA LEU A 259 -2.29 -0.16 17.73
C LEU A 259 -3.60 0.62 17.89
N ALA A 260 -4.23 0.54 19.07
CA ALA A 260 -5.44 1.32 19.37
C ALA A 260 -5.18 2.83 19.29
N ILE A 261 -4.02 3.30 19.77
CA ILE A 261 -3.61 4.71 19.63
C ILE A 261 -3.44 5.08 18.14
N LEU A 262 -2.78 4.23 17.33
CA LEU A 262 -2.63 4.48 15.90
C LEU A 262 -4.00 4.54 15.20
N LEU A 263 -4.92 3.63 15.53
CA LEU A 263 -6.27 3.62 14.99
C LEU A 263 -7.00 4.93 15.32
N LEU A 264 -6.95 5.38 16.56
CA LEU A 264 -7.56 6.65 16.98
C LEU A 264 -6.97 7.84 16.21
N LEU A 265 -5.64 7.91 16.11
CA LEU A 265 -4.96 8.98 15.37
C LEU A 265 -5.36 9.00 13.90
N VAL A 266 -5.44 7.83 13.25
CA VAL A 266 -5.86 7.73 11.85
C VAL A 266 -7.32 8.17 11.70
N ILE A 267 -8.23 7.71 12.57
CA ILE A 267 -9.64 8.12 12.57
C ILE A 267 -9.77 9.64 12.71
N VAL A 268 -9.00 10.27 13.62
CA VAL A 268 -9.01 11.72 13.81
C VAL A 268 -8.51 12.45 12.57
N VAL A 269 -7.40 12.00 11.97
CA VAL A 269 -6.83 12.64 10.77
C VAL A 269 -7.75 12.49 9.55
N THR A 270 -8.44 11.36 9.42
CA THR A 270 -9.33 11.08 8.28
C THR A 270 -10.80 11.35 8.60
N SER A 271 -11.11 12.00 9.74
CA SER A 271 -12.49 12.17 10.21
C SER A 271 -13.33 13.01 9.25
N TYR A 272 -12.72 14.00 8.59
CA TYR A 272 -13.42 14.86 7.64
C TYR A 272 -14.03 14.08 6.47
N PHE A 273 -13.41 12.96 6.07
CA PHE A 273 -13.96 12.02 5.10
C PHE A 273 -14.86 10.98 5.77
N LEU A 274 -14.38 10.33 6.84
CA LEU A 274 -15.10 9.21 7.46
C LEU A 274 -16.46 9.63 8.02
N VAL A 275 -16.57 10.81 8.62
CA VAL A 275 -17.84 11.30 9.17
C VAL A 275 -18.86 11.47 8.05
N LEU A 276 -18.49 12.13 6.95
CA LEU A 276 -19.39 12.30 5.79
C LEU A 276 -19.76 10.95 5.17
N PHE A 277 -18.77 10.06 5.00
CA PHE A 277 -18.99 8.71 4.50
C PHE A 277 -20.09 8.00 5.28
N PHE A 278 -20.00 7.97 6.62
CA PHE A 278 -20.98 7.29 7.47
C PHE A 278 -22.33 7.99 7.56
N LEU A 279 -22.36 9.33 7.55
CA LEU A 279 -23.62 10.08 7.57
C LEU A 279 -24.43 9.88 6.30
N ASP A 280 -23.75 9.74 5.16
CA ASP A 280 -24.42 9.67 3.86
C ASP A 280 -24.53 8.25 3.30
N LEU A 281 -24.17 7.22 4.06
CA LEU A 281 -24.18 5.81 3.63
C LEU A 281 -25.52 5.37 3.03
N ASP A 282 -26.64 5.85 3.57
CA ASP A 282 -27.99 5.51 3.12
C ASP A 282 -28.31 6.06 1.72
N TYR A 283 -27.58 7.10 1.30
CA TYR A 283 -27.72 7.73 -0.02
C TYR A 283 -26.72 7.19 -1.05
N LEU A 284 -25.90 6.19 -0.69
CA LEU A 284 -24.98 5.55 -1.63
C LEU A 284 -25.77 4.93 -2.79
N ASN A 285 -25.41 5.31 -4.02
CA ASN A 285 -26.04 4.77 -5.21
C ASN A 285 -25.67 3.29 -5.43
N ARG A 286 -26.51 2.39 -4.93
CA ARG A 286 -26.36 0.94 -5.11
C ARG A 286 -26.97 0.52 -6.45
N SER A 287 -26.15 -0.10 -7.30
CA SER A 287 -26.62 -0.64 -8.57
C SER A 287 -27.64 -1.76 -8.35
N VAL A 288 -28.84 -1.62 -8.91
CA VAL A 288 -29.90 -2.64 -8.92
C VAL A 288 -29.53 -3.89 -9.72
N TRP A 289 -28.49 -3.79 -10.56
CA TRP A 289 -27.99 -4.88 -11.40
C TRP A 289 -26.84 -5.65 -10.74
N ALA A 290 -26.29 -5.12 -9.64
CA ALA A 290 -25.21 -5.76 -8.92
C ALA A 290 -25.77 -6.77 -7.92
N ASP A 291 -25.07 -7.90 -7.76
CA ASP A 291 -25.35 -8.86 -6.69
C ASP A 291 -25.36 -8.14 -5.32
N PRO A 292 -26.47 -8.21 -4.55
CA PRO A 292 -26.56 -7.59 -3.23
C PRO A 292 -25.42 -8.01 -2.28
N ALA A 293 -24.89 -9.23 -2.44
CA ALA A 293 -23.78 -9.73 -1.63
C ALA A 293 -22.50 -8.89 -1.78
N ARG A 294 -22.36 -8.11 -2.86
CA ARG A 294 -21.26 -7.15 -3.02
C ARG A 294 -21.29 -6.01 -1.99
N TYR A 295 -22.48 -5.65 -1.51
CA TYR A 295 -22.67 -4.62 -0.49
C TYR A 295 -22.81 -5.23 0.90
N ASP A 296 -23.51 -6.35 1.02
CA ASP A 296 -23.95 -6.90 2.30
C ASP A 296 -23.08 -8.07 2.81
N SER A 297 -22.06 -8.49 2.05
CA SER A 297 -21.23 -9.69 2.27
C SER A 297 -21.99 -11.01 2.08
N TYR A 298 -21.25 -12.11 1.87
CA TYR A 298 -21.80 -13.48 1.85
C TYR A 298 -22.09 -14.02 3.27
N GLY A 299 -21.72 -13.27 4.32
CA GLY A 299 -21.91 -13.65 5.72
C GLY A 299 -20.77 -14.49 6.30
N HIS A 300 -20.58 -14.41 7.62
CA HIS A 300 -19.42 -14.99 8.31
C HIS A 300 -19.32 -16.53 8.14
N SER A 301 -20.45 -17.25 8.14
CA SER A 301 -20.46 -18.71 7.99
C SER A 301 -19.87 -19.14 6.65
N VAL A 302 -20.28 -18.48 5.55
CA VAL A 302 -19.76 -18.75 4.20
C VAL A 302 -18.29 -18.38 4.11
N LEU A 303 -17.89 -17.23 4.66
CA LEU A 303 -16.49 -16.79 4.60
C LEU A 303 -15.55 -17.67 5.41
N LEU A 304 -15.93 -18.06 6.64
CA LEU A 304 -15.11 -18.91 7.50
C LEU A 304 -15.01 -20.34 6.97
N SER A 305 -16.13 -20.91 6.49
CA SER A 305 -16.08 -22.22 5.83
C SER A 305 -15.25 -22.19 4.56
N SER A 306 -15.33 -21.12 3.76
CA SER A 306 -14.51 -20.94 2.56
C SER A 306 -13.02 -20.76 2.87
N LEU A 307 -12.70 -20.07 3.98
CA LEU A 307 -11.32 -19.91 4.45
C LEU A 307 -10.71 -21.25 4.88
N VAL A 308 -11.42 -22.01 5.72
CA VAL A 308 -10.95 -23.31 6.23
C VAL A 308 -10.93 -24.37 5.12
N GLY A 309 -11.88 -24.31 4.18
CA GLY A 309 -11.96 -25.22 3.05
C GLY A 309 -11.03 -24.89 1.88
N GLY A 310 -10.20 -23.84 1.99
CA GLY A 310 -9.28 -23.42 0.92
C GLY A 310 -9.94 -22.72 -0.28
N HIS A 311 -11.28 -22.62 -0.30
CA HIS A 311 -12.04 -22.00 -1.38
C HIS A 311 -11.72 -20.52 -1.60
N LEU A 312 -11.16 -19.84 -0.59
CA LEU A 312 -10.83 -18.42 -0.67
C LEU A 312 -9.53 -18.14 -1.45
N PHE A 313 -8.50 -18.98 -1.31
CA PHE A 313 -7.15 -18.72 -1.84
C PHE A 313 -6.62 -19.84 -2.73
N ASP A 314 -6.95 -21.10 -2.44
CA ASP A 314 -6.32 -22.28 -3.02
C ASP A 314 -7.24 -23.00 -4.03
N GLY A 315 -8.48 -22.52 -4.17
CA GLY A 315 -9.50 -23.08 -5.05
C GLY A 315 -10.28 -24.23 -4.41
N PHE A 316 -11.18 -24.84 -5.19
CA PHE A 316 -12.04 -25.93 -4.70
C PHE A 316 -11.22 -27.20 -4.42
N ASN A 317 -11.48 -27.85 -3.28
CA ASN A 317 -10.87 -29.11 -2.83
C ASN A 317 -9.35 -29.08 -2.56
N ARG A 318 -8.79 -27.93 -2.20
CA ARG A 318 -7.41 -27.84 -1.74
C ARG A 318 -7.34 -27.48 -0.26
N ILE A 319 -6.39 -28.09 0.44
CA ILE A 319 -6.06 -27.69 1.82
C ILE A 319 -5.52 -26.25 1.75
N PRO A 320 -5.93 -25.36 2.66
CA PRO A 320 -5.44 -24.00 2.67
C PRO A 320 -3.93 -23.96 2.98
N VAL A 321 -3.12 -23.81 1.95
CA VAL A 321 -1.66 -23.70 2.04
C VAL A 321 -1.28 -22.57 1.12
N LEU A 322 -1.07 -21.36 1.68
CA LEU A 322 -0.62 -20.14 1.01
C LEU A 322 0.14 -20.46 -0.30
N SER A 323 -0.58 -20.49 -1.42
CA SER A 323 -0.07 -20.91 -2.73
C SER A 323 0.18 -19.74 -3.67
#